data_AF-A0A221T2M8-F1
#
_entry.id   AF-A0A221T2M8-F1
#
_cell.length_a   1.000
_cell.length_b   1.000
_cell.length_c   1.000
_cell.angle_alpha   90.00
_cell.angle_beta   90.00
_cell.angle_gamma   90.00
#
_symmetry.space_group_name_H-M   'P 1'
#
loop_
_entity.id
_entity.type
_entity.pdbx_description
1 polymer ?
#
loop_
_entity_poly.entity_id
_entity_poly.type
_entity_poly.pdbx_seq_one_letter_code
_entity_poly.pdbx_strand_id
1 'polypeptide(L)'
;MTTLPRAHRPRRPVWLLSLCLTVPLVACGAPRPAPAPAPGPQVIGLVEVSLQGLGTDAPATSLRTLEPTAGLTPQATTHQAGGLQLEPLTLTVFNTGTRGVDGRRYVSATYRVRNADSDGTPAARPRKNITLIAVNAGDTLDGTAFRAVTTFGGAAAEAGLARTFLPTHAMRMDPLRAAPVLSTGGEDLQVYPESEVAPGALRDPAGQPLTYAQLGVNSVLPYGFVVRTLSGGRTLSASPAPAQFDGRVTFSVSLPLQPDDPARTPSQGSKRDPWGFRMVLLVVEDEVTRVTQSLDEQALGNAAVNARAALAGATEVNVLPGSSYPAGVTGAVPARCIPEVRIAGQAGDPAATYLVKGSSCP
;
A
#
# COMPACT_ATOMS: atom_id res chain seq x y z
N MET A 1 29.89 31.77 86.42
CA MET A 1 28.84 32.79 86.20
C MET A 1 27.94 32.20 85.12
N THR A 2 26.67 31.82 85.31
CA THR A 2 25.63 32.30 86.23
C THR A 2 24.61 31.15 86.45
N THR A 3 23.94 31.20 87.59
CA THR A 3 23.11 30.21 88.29
C THR A 3 21.65 30.07 87.82
N LEU A 4 21.11 28.82 87.83
CA LEU A 4 19.78 28.26 88.28
C LEU A 4 18.45 29.07 88.08
N PRO A 5 17.22 28.46 87.99
CA PRO A 5 16.77 27.31 88.80
C PRO A 5 15.76 26.26 88.22
N ARG A 6 15.64 25.17 89.01
CA ARG A 6 14.57 24.16 89.23
C ARG A 6 13.11 24.51 88.86
N ALA A 7 12.32 23.49 88.44
CA ALA A 7 11.26 22.85 89.26
C ALA A 7 10.43 21.73 88.55
N HIS A 8 10.12 20.68 89.34
CA HIS A 8 8.96 19.75 89.39
C HIS A 8 8.49 18.77 88.26
N ARG A 9 8.65 17.45 88.61
CA ARG A 9 7.80 16.21 88.48
C ARG A 9 6.32 16.35 88.04
N PRO A 10 5.55 15.24 87.80
CA PRO A 10 5.83 13.83 87.43
C PRO A 10 4.91 13.28 86.29
N ARG A 11 5.12 12.04 85.80
CA ARG A 11 4.10 10.96 85.67
C ARG A 11 4.60 9.77 84.83
N ARG A 12 4.32 8.56 85.36
CA ARG A 12 4.42 7.22 84.74
C ARG A 12 3.30 7.04 83.68
N PRO A 13 2.99 5.81 83.21
CA PRO A 13 3.75 4.84 82.42
C PRO A 13 2.96 4.46 81.14
N VAL A 14 3.59 4.06 80.02
CA VAL A 14 2.86 3.31 78.98
C VAL A 14 3.78 2.27 78.34
N TRP A 15 3.54 1.02 78.70
CA TRP A 15 3.89 -0.14 77.90
C TRP A 15 2.99 -0.15 76.67
N LEU A 16 3.58 -0.18 75.47
CA LEU A 16 2.86 -0.51 74.24
C LEU A 16 3.62 -1.63 73.53
N LEU A 17 3.04 -2.84 73.64
CA LEU A 17 3.33 -3.97 72.77
C LEU A 17 3.15 -3.52 71.31
N SER A 18 4.23 -3.57 70.53
CA SER A 18 4.13 -3.57 69.07
C SER A 18 3.96 -5.01 68.59
N LEU A 19 2.72 -5.38 68.26
CA LEU A 19 2.38 -6.60 67.54
C LEU A 19 2.49 -6.28 66.03
N CYS A 20 3.65 -6.54 65.43
CA CYS A 20 3.81 -6.47 63.97
C CYS A 20 3.07 -7.63 63.30
N LEU A 21 1.84 -7.38 62.86
CA LEU A 21 1.08 -8.26 61.97
C LEU A 21 1.46 -7.93 60.52
N THR A 22 2.52 -8.56 60.00
CA THR A 22 2.86 -8.51 58.57
C THR A 22 1.96 -9.47 57.81
N VAL A 23 0.94 -8.93 57.12
CA VAL A 23 0.14 -9.66 56.14
C VAL A 23 0.88 -9.58 54.78
N PRO A 24 1.35 -10.70 54.20
CA PRO A 24 1.83 -10.68 52.83
C PRO A 24 0.62 -10.66 51.88
N LEU A 25 0.36 -9.50 51.27
CA LEU A 25 -0.47 -9.41 50.07
C LEU A 25 0.28 -10.09 48.91
N VAL A 26 0.12 -11.40 48.78
CA VAL A 26 0.46 -12.14 47.57
C VAL A 26 -0.58 -11.77 46.52
N ALA A 27 -0.37 -10.64 45.84
CA ALA A 27 -1.09 -10.32 44.63
C ALA A 27 -0.56 -11.26 43.53
N CYS A 28 -1.32 -12.30 43.22
CA CYS A 28 -1.14 -13.09 42.00
C CYS A 28 -1.21 -12.12 40.81
N GLY A 29 -0.06 -11.77 40.25
CA GLY A 29 0.04 -11.06 38.99
C GLY A 29 -0.49 -11.94 37.88
N ALA A 30 -1.81 -11.84 37.63
CA ALA A 30 -2.38 -12.40 36.42
C ALA A 30 -1.60 -11.84 35.23
N PRO A 31 -1.09 -12.68 34.32
CA PRO A 31 -0.42 -12.20 33.11
C PRO A 31 -1.37 -11.25 32.40
N ARG A 32 -0.90 -10.02 32.16
CA ARG A 32 -1.64 -9.02 31.40
C ARG A 32 -2.08 -9.69 30.09
N PRO A 33 -3.38 -9.70 29.73
CA PRO A 33 -3.81 -10.25 28.46
C PRO A 33 -2.99 -9.61 27.36
N ALA A 34 -2.43 -10.42 26.47
CA ALA A 34 -1.77 -9.89 25.29
C ALA A 34 -2.75 -8.94 24.59
N PRO A 35 -2.33 -7.72 24.18
CA PRO A 35 -3.20 -6.82 23.46
C PRO A 35 -3.78 -7.57 22.25
N ALA A 36 -5.09 -7.43 22.05
CA ALA A 36 -5.75 -8.02 20.89
C ALA A 36 -5.03 -7.53 19.62
N PRO A 37 -4.76 -8.41 18.64
CA PRO A 37 -4.16 -7.99 17.38
C PRO A 37 -5.03 -6.88 16.76
N ALA A 38 -4.38 -5.87 16.19
CA ALA A 38 -5.08 -4.78 15.52
C ALA A 38 -6.05 -5.34 14.46
N PRO A 39 -7.25 -4.75 14.30
CA PRO A 39 -8.16 -5.14 13.23
C PRO A 39 -7.44 -5.09 11.88
N GLY A 40 -7.60 -6.13 11.07
CA GLY A 40 -7.06 -6.13 9.71
C GLY A 40 -7.80 -5.14 8.80
N PRO A 41 -7.26 -4.83 7.61
CA PRO A 41 -7.82 -3.82 6.72
C PRO A 41 -9.29 -4.10 6.37
N GLN A 42 -10.11 -3.06 6.47
CA GLN A 42 -11.53 -3.09 6.12
C GLN A 42 -11.71 -2.87 4.61
N VAL A 43 -12.40 -3.79 3.95
CA VAL A 43 -12.67 -3.73 2.51
C VAL A 43 -13.82 -2.76 2.24
N ILE A 44 -13.65 -1.94 1.20
CA ILE A 44 -14.61 -0.93 0.77
C ILE A 44 -15.19 -1.27 -0.61
N GLY A 45 -14.38 -1.87 -1.49
CA GLY A 45 -14.85 -2.31 -2.80
C GLY A 45 -13.72 -2.66 -3.74
N LEU A 46 -14.08 -2.92 -5.00
CA LEU A 46 -13.16 -3.34 -6.05
C LEU A 46 -13.21 -2.33 -7.20
N VAL A 47 -12.04 -1.96 -7.72
CA VAL A 47 -11.93 -1.04 -8.85
C VAL A 47 -11.02 -1.62 -9.93
N GLU A 48 -11.22 -1.13 -11.14
CA GLU A 48 -10.35 -1.35 -12.27
C GLU A 48 -9.82 -0.02 -12.79
N VAL A 49 -8.49 0.05 -12.92
CA VAL A 49 -7.80 1.14 -13.62
C VAL A 49 -7.50 0.65 -15.04
N SER A 50 -7.91 1.40 -16.05
CA SER A 50 -7.58 1.15 -17.46
C SER A 50 -6.55 2.17 -17.92
N LEU A 51 -5.52 1.70 -18.61
CA LEU A 51 -4.51 2.53 -19.28
C LEU A 51 -4.45 2.13 -20.75
N GLN A 52 -4.45 3.10 -21.65
CA GLN A 52 -4.47 2.87 -23.09
C GLN A 52 -3.65 3.92 -23.82
N GLY A 53 -3.18 3.58 -25.03
CA GLY A 53 -2.44 4.54 -25.84
C GLY A 53 -1.02 4.81 -25.33
N LEU A 54 -0.38 3.88 -24.61
CA LEU A 54 0.89 4.11 -23.89
C LEU A 54 2.10 4.47 -24.78
N GLY A 55 1.97 4.43 -26.10
CA GLY A 55 2.98 4.95 -27.01
C GLY A 55 2.42 5.93 -28.04
N THR A 56 1.30 6.60 -27.75
CA THR A 56 0.87 7.81 -28.46
C THR A 56 1.33 9.06 -27.70
N ASP A 57 1.15 10.22 -28.34
CA ASP A 57 1.31 11.53 -27.70
C ASP A 57 0.15 11.88 -26.75
N ALA A 58 -0.92 11.07 -26.74
CA ALA A 58 -2.13 11.28 -25.93
C ALA A 58 -2.57 9.97 -25.26
N PRO A 59 -1.77 9.43 -24.33
CA PRO A 59 -2.16 8.25 -23.58
C PRO A 59 -3.35 8.60 -22.67
N ALA A 60 -4.23 7.63 -22.42
CA ALA A 60 -5.45 7.84 -21.65
C ALA A 60 -5.53 6.87 -20.46
N THR A 61 -6.14 7.35 -19.38
CA THR A 61 -6.44 6.51 -18.22
C THR A 61 -7.86 6.76 -17.72
N SER A 62 -8.52 5.70 -17.28
CA SER A 62 -9.87 5.75 -16.73
C SER A 62 -10.00 4.75 -15.60
N LEU A 63 -10.98 4.97 -14.72
CA LEU A 63 -11.26 4.08 -13.61
C LEU A 63 -12.73 3.73 -13.63
N ARG A 64 -13.03 2.46 -13.32
CA ARG A 64 -14.41 2.03 -13.04
C ARG A 64 -14.44 1.13 -11.81
N THR A 65 -15.57 1.11 -11.15
CA THR A 65 -15.88 0.19 -10.06
C THR A 65 -16.28 -1.16 -10.61
N LEU A 66 -16.02 -2.21 -9.82
CA LEU A 66 -16.40 -3.58 -10.13
C LEU A 66 -17.34 -4.05 -9.02
N GLU A 67 -18.51 -4.55 -9.40
CA GLU A 67 -19.43 -5.19 -8.45
C GLU A 67 -18.91 -6.61 -8.13
N PRO A 68 -18.89 -7.03 -6.85
CA PRO A 68 -18.60 -8.41 -6.47
C PRO A 68 -19.58 -9.34 -7.20
N THR A 69 -19.06 -10.17 -8.09
CA THR A 69 -19.89 -10.85 -9.08
C THR A 69 -20.61 -12.05 -8.46
N ALA A 70 -21.84 -11.85 -7.99
CA ALA A 70 -22.85 -12.90 -7.90
C ALA A 70 -23.92 -12.65 -8.98
N GLY A 71 -23.59 -12.99 -10.23
CA GLY A 71 -24.49 -12.85 -11.38
C GLY A 71 -24.48 -11.45 -12.01
N LEU A 72 -24.11 -11.38 -13.28
CA LEU A 72 -24.04 -10.14 -14.05
C LEU A 72 -25.45 -9.68 -14.47
N THR A 73 -25.85 -8.47 -14.07
CA THR A 73 -26.80 -7.65 -14.82
C THR A 73 -26.14 -6.31 -15.18
N PRO A 74 -26.19 -5.88 -16.46
CA PRO A 74 -25.63 -4.60 -16.85
C PRO A 74 -26.60 -3.47 -16.47
N GLN A 75 -26.19 -2.57 -15.57
CA GLN A 75 -26.92 -1.31 -15.34
C GLN A 75 -26.01 -0.10 -15.05
N ALA A 76 -26.38 1.00 -15.74
CA ALA A 76 -26.15 2.43 -15.53
C ALA A 76 -24.82 2.98 -14.98
N THR A 77 -24.33 4.02 -15.68
CA THR A 77 -23.08 4.78 -15.53
C THR A 77 -22.92 5.63 -14.25
N THR A 78 -23.59 5.30 -13.14
CA THR A 78 -23.47 6.07 -11.88
C THR A 78 -23.21 5.24 -10.63
N HIS A 79 -23.05 3.92 -10.74
CA HIS A 79 -22.74 3.08 -9.58
C HIS A 79 -21.23 3.04 -9.30
N GLN A 80 -20.82 3.56 -8.14
CA GLN A 80 -19.44 3.59 -7.64
C GLN A 80 -19.24 2.59 -6.49
N ALA A 81 -19.38 1.27 -6.70
CA ALA A 81 -18.95 0.30 -5.68
C ALA A 81 -17.47 0.47 -5.31
N GLY A 82 -17.18 1.05 -4.15
CA GLY A 82 -15.82 1.40 -3.73
C GLY A 82 -15.71 2.63 -2.83
N GLY A 83 -16.79 3.39 -2.65
CA GLY A 83 -16.84 4.49 -1.69
C GLY A 83 -15.69 5.50 -1.84
N LEU A 84 -15.30 5.76 -3.08
CA LEU A 84 -14.35 6.79 -3.46
C LEU A 84 -14.71 7.25 -4.86
N GLN A 85 -14.59 8.55 -5.08
CA GLN A 85 -14.64 9.12 -6.41
C GLN A 85 -13.21 9.45 -6.86
N LEU A 86 -12.79 8.86 -7.98
CA LEU A 86 -11.47 9.09 -8.55
C LEU A 86 -11.58 9.82 -9.89
N GLU A 87 -10.76 10.84 -10.07
CA GLU A 87 -10.69 11.60 -11.32
C GLU A 87 -9.26 11.57 -11.86
N PRO A 88 -9.04 11.19 -13.13
CA PRO A 88 -7.72 11.24 -13.74
C PRO A 88 -7.11 12.64 -13.62
N LEU A 89 -5.86 12.71 -13.14
CA LEU A 89 -5.10 13.96 -13.04
C LEU A 89 -4.02 14.02 -14.11
N THR A 90 -3.17 12.99 -14.16
CA THR A 90 -2.05 12.91 -15.11
C THR A 90 -1.74 11.45 -15.44
N LEU A 91 -1.24 11.23 -16.65
CA LEU A 91 -0.64 9.97 -17.06
C LEU A 91 0.74 10.28 -17.66
N THR A 92 1.79 9.69 -17.09
CA THR A 92 3.15 9.83 -17.61
C THR A 92 3.63 8.48 -18.13
N VAL A 93 4.26 8.52 -19.30
CA VAL A 93 4.88 7.36 -19.93
C VAL A 93 6.23 7.75 -20.48
N PHE A 94 7.26 6.99 -20.18
CA PHE A 94 8.57 7.15 -20.81
C PHE A 94 9.32 5.83 -20.87
N ASN A 95 10.27 5.75 -21.80
CA ASN A 95 11.11 4.58 -21.99
C ASN A 95 12.56 4.91 -21.64
N THR A 96 13.29 3.94 -21.10
CA THR A 96 14.74 4.01 -20.84
C THR A 96 15.40 2.73 -21.35
N GLY A 97 16.72 2.76 -21.55
CA GLY A 97 17.50 1.58 -21.94
C GLY A 97 17.27 1.14 -23.39
N THR A 98 17.76 -0.06 -23.70
CA THR A 98 17.75 -0.67 -25.03
C THR A 98 16.83 -1.88 -25.08
N ARG A 99 15.96 -1.96 -26.09
CA ARG A 99 15.02 -3.08 -26.29
C ARG A 99 15.74 -4.42 -26.29
N GLY A 100 15.21 -5.41 -25.57
CA GLY A 100 15.80 -6.75 -25.47
C GLY A 100 17.06 -6.86 -24.62
N VAL A 101 17.52 -5.77 -23.99
CA VAL A 101 18.68 -5.76 -23.08
C VAL A 101 18.24 -5.31 -21.68
N ASP A 102 18.02 -4.01 -21.50
CA ASP A 102 17.64 -3.35 -20.25
C ASP A 102 16.46 -2.37 -20.45
N GLY A 103 15.87 -2.39 -21.64
CA GLY A 103 14.79 -1.51 -22.06
C GLY A 103 13.55 -1.65 -21.18
N ARG A 104 13.13 -0.55 -20.56
CA ARG A 104 11.91 -0.49 -19.74
C ARG A 104 11.02 0.67 -20.14
N ARG A 105 9.72 0.47 -20.02
CA ARG A 105 8.70 1.52 -20.02
C ARG A 105 8.20 1.73 -18.61
N TYR A 106 8.21 2.97 -18.16
CA TYR A 106 7.60 3.40 -16.90
C TYR A 106 6.27 4.05 -17.19
N VAL A 107 5.24 3.66 -16.46
CA VAL A 107 3.88 4.16 -16.61
C VAL A 107 3.39 4.60 -15.24
N SER A 108 2.98 5.86 -15.10
CA SER A 108 2.38 6.36 -13.85
C SER A 108 1.08 7.10 -14.12
N ALA A 109 -0.02 6.58 -13.59
CA ALA A 109 -1.34 7.19 -13.66
C ALA A 109 -1.72 7.78 -12.30
N THR A 110 -1.85 9.10 -12.23
CA THR A 110 -2.23 9.81 -11.01
C THR A 110 -3.69 10.21 -11.06
N TYR A 111 -4.40 9.99 -9.96
CA TYR A 111 -5.80 10.35 -9.78
C TYR A 111 -5.96 11.27 -8.58
N ARG A 112 -6.87 12.23 -8.69
CA ARG A 112 -7.44 12.92 -7.53
C ARG A 112 -8.48 12.00 -6.90
N VAL A 113 -8.55 12.00 -5.58
CA VAL A 113 -9.45 11.13 -4.80
C VAL A 113 -10.32 11.98 -3.89
N ARG A 114 -11.63 11.76 -4.00
CA ARG A 114 -12.65 12.37 -3.16
C ARG A 114 -13.34 11.29 -2.34
N ASN A 115 -13.56 11.59 -1.07
CA ASN A 115 -14.27 10.70 -0.15
C ASN A 115 -15.78 10.73 -0.50
N ALA A 116 -16.29 9.63 -1.00
CA ALA A 116 -17.67 9.49 -1.45
C ALA A 116 -18.24 8.15 -1.00
N ASP A 117 -19.55 7.96 -1.01
CA ASP A 117 -20.18 6.66 -0.86
C ASP A 117 -20.46 6.05 -2.24
N SER A 118 -21.04 4.84 -2.28
CA SER A 118 -21.12 4.06 -3.51
C SER A 118 -22.05 4.63 -4.58
N ASP A 119 -22.84 5.62 -4.24
CA ASP A 119 -23.73 6.38 -5.11
C ASP A 119 -23.12 7.74 -5.53
N GLY A 120 -21.86 7.99 -5.18
CA GLY A 120 -21.14 9.25 -5.45
C GLY A 120 -21.47 10.39 -4.49
N THR A 121 -22.36 10.18 -3.53
CA THR A 121 -22.64 11.17 -2.48
C THR A 121 -21.42 11.36 -1.58
N PRO A 122 -21.17 12.56 -1.02
CA PRO A 122 -20.09 12.74 -0.06
C PRO A 122 -20.23 11.81 1.16
N ALA A 123 -19.20 11.03 1.48
CA ALA A 123 -19.26 10.15 2.64
C ALA A 123 -19.30 10.96 3.94
N ALA A 124 -20.23 10.63 4.84
CA ALA A 124 -20.45 11.40 6.08
C ALA A 124 -19.32 11.26 7.12
N ARG A 125 -18.48 10.22 7.01
CA ARG A 125 -17.35 9.98 7.91
C ARG A 125 -16.02 10.26 7.21
N PRO A 126 -14.98 10.71 7.95
CA PRO A 126 -13.64 10.73 7.39
C PRO A 126 -13.18 9.29 7.14
N ARG A 127 -12.34 9.11 6.13
CA ARG A 127 -11.70 7.82 5.80
C ARG A 127 -10.20 7.94 5.95
N LYS A 128 -9.55 6.94 6.55
CA LYS A 128 -8.13 7.00 6.89
C LYS A 128 -7.32 5.91 6.20
N ASN A 129 -6.13 6.27 5.75
CA ASN A 129 -5.09 5.34 5.29
C ASN A 129 -5.63 4.35 4.23
N ILE A 130 -6.32 4.91 3.24
CA ILE A 130 -6.89 4.15 2.14
C ILE A 130 -5.78 3.60 1.26
N THR A 131 -5.82 2.30 0.97
CA THR A 131 -4.93 1.65 0.00
C THR A 131 -5.72 0.90 -1.07
N LEU A 132 -5.23 0.96 -2.30
CA LEU A 132 -5.71 0.15 -3.41
C LEU A 132 -4.74 -1.01 -3.62
N ILE A 133 -5.09 -2.19 -3.09
CA ILE A 133 -4.27 -3.41 -3.09
C ILE A 133 -4.51 -4.21 -4.37
N ALA A 134 -3.46 -4.65 -5.03
CA ALA A 134 -3.54 -5.45 -6.25
C ALA A 134 -4.17 -6.82 -6.01
N VAL A 135 -5.06 -7.26 -6.89
CA VAL A 135 -5.71 -8.58 -6.79
C VAL A 135 -5.72 -9.33 -8.10
N ASN A 136 -5.54 -10.64 -8.01
CA ASN A 136 -5.84 -11.58 -9.09
C ASN A 136 -7.33 -11.94 -9.02
N ALA A 137 -8.07 -11.54 -10.03
CA ALA A 137 -9.49 -11.84 -10.21
C ALA A 137 -9.71 -12.83 -11.37
N GLY A 138 -10.94 -13.30 -11.56
CA GLY A 138 -11.27 -14.41 -12.46
C GLY A 138 -10.74 -14.31 -13.90
N ASP A 139 -10.63 -13.10 -14.46
CA ASP A 139 -10.14 -12.85 -15.82
C ASP A 139 -8.79 -12.13 -15.89
N THR A 140 -8.05 -12.10 -14.77
CA THR A 140 -6.68 -11.60 -14.74
C THR A 140 -5.70 -12.60 -15.37
N LEU A 141 -4.65 -12.07 -15.99
CA LEU A 141 -3.69 -12.86 -16.74
C LEU A 141 -2.69 -13.49 -15.80
N ASP A 142 -2.54 -14.81 -15.89
CA ASP A 142 -1.43 -15.56 -15.30
C ASP A 142 -1.23 -15.33 -13.80
N GLY A 143 -2.33 -15.10 -13.08
CA GLY A 143 -2.34 -14.89 -11.64
C GLY A 143 -1.79 -13.53 -11.18
N THR A 144 -1.71 -12.56 -12.08
CA THR A 144 -1.32 -11.16 -11.81
C THR A 144 -2.54 -10.30 -11.47
N ALA A 145 -2.35 -9.00 -11.21
CA ALA A 145 -3.46 -8.04 -11.14
C ALA A 145 -3.86 -7.44 -12.49
N PHE A 146 -3.20 -7.84 -13.58
CA PHE A 146 -3.39 -7.25 -14.90
C PHE A 146 -4.35 -8.08 -15.74
N ARG A 147 -5.16 -7.40 -16.55
CA ARG A 147 -5.99 -8.03 -17.58
C ARG A 147 -6.06 -7.20 -18.84
N ALA A 148 -6.55 -7.83 -19.92
CA ALA A 148 -6.72 -7.19 -21.22
C ALA A 148 -5.46 -6.41 -21.67
N VAL A 149 -4.27 -7.02 -21.50
CA VAL A 149 -3.02 -6.44 -22.00
C VAL A 149 -3.04 -6.53 -23.51
N THR A 150 -2.96 -5.39 -24.18
CA THR A 150 -2.99 -5.29 -25.65
C THR A 150 -1.69 -4.72 -26.18
N THR A 151 -1.38 -5.11 -27.40
CA THR A 151 -0.27 -4.58 -28.21
C THR A 151 -0.73 -3.35 -29.02
N PHE A 152 0.19 -2.66 -29.70
CA PHE A 152 -0.15 -1.48 -30.52
C PHE A 152 -1.21 -1.78 -31.58
N GLY A 153 -1.19 -2.98 -32.15
CA GLY A 153 -2.18 -3.43 -33.14
C GLY A 153 -3.55 -3.80 -32.56
N GLY A 154 -3.77 -3.61 -31.25
CA GLY A 154 -5.00 -3.98 -30.55
C GLY A 154 -5.14 -5.47 -30.23
N ALA A 155 -4.23 -6.32 -30.75
CA ALA A 155 -4.21 -7.75 -30.41
C ALA A 155 -3.82 -7.97 -28.95
N ALA A 156 -4.35 -9.02 -28.33
CA ALA A 156 -3.95 -9.44 -26.99
C ALA A 156 -2.44 -9.76 -26.97
N ALA A 157 -1.76 -9.30 -25.93
CA ALA A 157 -0.40 -9.72 -25.64
C ALA A 157 -0.40 -11.15 -25.06
N GLU A 158 0.75 -11.81 -25.11
CA GLU A 158 0.94 -13.10 -24.42
C GLU A 158 0.66 -12.95 -22.92
N ALA A 159 -0.09 -13.88 -22.33
CA ALA A 159 -0.51 -13.80 -20.93
C ALA A 159 0.70 -13.71 -19.96
N GLY A 160 1.76 -14.46 -20.25
CA GLY A 160 2.99 -14.50 -19.45
C GLY A 160 3.70 -13.14 -19.35
N LEU A 161 3.48 -12.24 -20.30
CA LEU A 161 4.06 -10.90 -20.29
C LEU A 161 3.59 -10.10 -19.06
N ALA A 162 2.36 -10.31 -18.59
CA ALA A 162 1.83 -9.63 -17.41
C ALA A 162 2.63 -9.92 -16.13
N ARG A 163 3.25 -11.11 -16.03
CA ARG A 163 4.09 -11.49 -14.88
C ARG A 163 5.37 -10.65 -14.76
N THR A 164 5.75 -9.96 -15.84
CA THR A 164 6.97 -9.14 -15.89
C THR A 164 6.74 -7.68 -15.48
N PHE A 165 5.49 -7.30 -15.20
CA PHE A 165 5.13 -5.93 -14.82
C PHE A 165 5.45 -5.75 -13.34
N LEU A 166 6.38 -4.84 -13.06
CA LEU A 166 6.84 -4.60 -11.69
C LEU A 166 6.14 -3.35 -11.14
N PRO A 167 5.44 -3.42 -10.00
CA PRO A 167 4.95 -2.23 -9.32
C PRO A 167 6.13 -1.41 -8.81
N THR A 168 6.04 -0.09 -8.93
CA THR A 168 7.10 0.85 -8.52
C THR A 168 6.48 2.05 -7.79
N HIS A 169 7.31 2.89 -7.17
CA HIS A 169 6.92 4.28 -6.97
C HIS A 169 6.82 4.99 -8.33
N ALA A 170 6.13 6.13 -8.38
CA ALA A 170 6.08 6.91 -9.61
C ALA A 170 7.47 7.40 -10.00
N MET A 171 7.81 7.16 -11.26
CA MET A 171 9.09 7.56 -11.84
C MET A 171 8.90 8.72 -12.81
N ARG A 172 9.97 9.48 -13.03
CA ARG A 172 10.09 10.46 -14.10
C ARG A 172 11.43 10.28 -14.80
N MET A 173 11.51 10.72 -16.05
CA MET A 173 12.78 10.79 -16.77
C MET A 173 13.65 11.93 -16.19
N ASP A 174 14.89 11.63 -15.85
CA ASP A 174 15.95 12.63 -15.72
C ASP A 174 16.65 12.77 -17.08
N PRO A 175 16.41 13.87 -17.82
CA PRO A 175 16.96 14.03 -19.17
C PRO A 175 18.48 14.19 -19.17
N LEU A 176 19.09 14.63 -18.06
CA LEU A 176 20.55 14.81 -17.97
C LEU A 176 21.27 13.47 -17.79
N ARG A 177 20.63 12.52 -17.11
CA ARG A 177 21.16 11.17 -16.87
C ARG A 177 20.60 10.11 -17.81
N ALA A 178 19.61 10.47 -18.62
CA ALA A 178 18.80 9.54 -19.42
C ALA A 178 18.28 8.34 -18.58
N ALA A 179 17.93 8.60 -17.32
CA ALA A 179 17.65 7.58 -16.33
C ALA A 179 16.30 7.81 -15.63
N PRO A 180 15.62 6.75 -15.19
CA PRO A 180 14.45 6.89 -14.33
C PRO A 180 14.89 7.38 -12.95
N VAL A 181 14.19 8.37 -12.41
CA VAL A 181 14.34 8.85 -11.03
C VAL A 181 12.97 8.97 -10.38
N LEU A 182 12.93 8.90 -9.04
CA LEU A 182 11.68 9.08 -8.30
C LEU A 182 11.02 10.42 -8.67
N SER A 183 9.73 10.37 -8.93
CA SER A 183 8.89 11.55 -9.03
C SER A 183 8.46 11.96 -7.64
N THR A 184 8.93 13.11 -7.17
CA THR A 184 8.64 13.61 -5.83
C THR A 184 7.13 13.70 -5.56
N GLY A 185 6.71 13.14 -4.44
CA GLY A 185 5.31 13.00 -4.08
C GLY A 185 4.61 11.91 -4.88
N GLY A 186 5.29 11.04 -5.62
CA GLY A 186 4.72 9.90 -6.31
C GLY A 186 4.99 8.56 -5.61
N GLU A 187 5.45 8.62 -4.37
CA GLU A 187 5.92 7.47 -3.59
C GLU A 187 4.74 6.72 -2.92
N ASP A 188 3.76 6.33 -3.73
CA ASP A 188 2.48 5.79 -3.24
C ASP A 188 2.44 4.25 -3.13
N LEU A 189 3.44 3.52 -3.66
CA LEU A 189 3.59 2.07 -3.48
C LEU A 189 3.64 1.69 -1.99
N GLN A 190 2.86 0.67 -1.64
CA GLN A 190 2.85 0.05 -0.31
C GLN A 190 2.88 -1.46 -0.46
N VAL A 191 3.73 -2.12 0.33
CA VAL A 191 3.83 -3.58 0.38
C VAL A 191 3.31 -4.12 1.71
N TYR A 192 2.97 -5.40 1.72
CA TYR A 192 2.41 -6.12 2.86
C TYR A 192 3.12 -7.47 3.02
N PRO A 193 3.20 -8.04 4.23
CA PRO A 193 3.50 -9.46 4.39
C PRO A 193 2.29 -10.29 3.91
N GLU A 194 2.54 -11.50 3.40
CA GLU A 194 1.47 -12.40 2.92
C GLU A 194 0.39 -12.65 3.99
N SER A 195 0.76 -12.69 5.27
CA SER A 195 -0.18 -12.87 6.39
C SER A 195 -1.20 -11.73 6.55
N GLU A 196 -0.89 -10.51 6.09
CA GLU A 196 -1.82 -9.36 6.16
C GLU A 196 -2.79 -9.33 4.97
N VAL A 197 -2.53 -10.11 3.91
CA VAL A 197 -3.39 -10.23 2.73
C VAL A 197 -3.95 -11.65 2.53
N ALA A 198 -3.70 -12.54 3.49
CA ALA A 198 -4.19 -13.91 3.49
C ALA A 198 -5.73 -13.97 3.66
N PRO A 199 -6.39 -15.08 3.28
CA PRO A 199 -7.79 -15.30 3.60
C PRO A 199 -8.03 -15.14 5.10
N GLY A 200 -9.03 -14.34 5.47
CA GLY A 200 -9.36 -14.04 6.86
C GLY A 200 -8.52 -12.94 7.51
N ALA A 201 -7.56 -12.33 6.81
CA ALA A 201 -6.86 -11.14 7.29
C ALA A 201 -7.67 -9.86 7.05
N LEU A 202 -8.35 -9.79 5.90
CA LEU A 202 -9.21 -8.67 5.51
C LEU A 202 -10.58 -8.75 6.21
N ARG A 203 -11.21 -7.59 6.42
CA ARG A 203 -12.47 -7.45 7.15
C ARG A 203 -13.57 -6.80 6.31
N ASP A 204 -14.82 -7.18 6.57
CA ASP A 204 -15.97 -6.41 6.09
C ASP A 204 -16.23 -5.18 6.99
N PRO A 205 -17.20 -4.30 6.65
CA PRO A 205 -17.54 -3.16 7.49
C PRO A 205 -18.09 -3.49 8.88
N ALA A 206 -18.52 -4.73 9.12
CA ALA A 206 -18.94 -5.23 10.43
C ALA A 206 -17.78 -5.88 11.21
N GLY A 207 -16.55 -5.84 10.67
CA GLY A 207 -15.36 -6.42 11.29
C GLY A 207 -15.24 -7.93 11.14
N GLN A 208 -16.01 -8.57 10.26
CA GLN A 208 -15.94 -10.02 10.03
C GLN A 208 -14.80 -10.39 9.08
N PRO A 209 -14.05 -11.47 9.34
CA PRO A 209 -13.05 -12.00 8.41
C PRO A 209 -13.63 -12.33 7.03
N LEU A 210 -12.93 -11.91 5.98
CA LEU A 210 -13.30 -12.18 4.58
C LEU A 210 -12.37 -13.21 3.93
N THR A 211 -12.96 -14.15 3.19
CA THR A 211 -12.27 -15.07 2.29
C THR A 211 -12.13 -14.46 0.89
N TYR A 212 -11.23 -14.99 0.06
CA TYR A 212 -11.08 -14.54 -1.33
C TYR A 212 -12.36 -14.73 -2.16
N ALA A 213 -13.09 -15.81 -1.93
CA ALA A 213 -14.37 -16.05 -2.59
C ALA A 213 -15.41 -14.96 -2.27
N GLN A 214 -15.49 -14.52 -1.01
CA GLN A 214 -16.38 -13.42 -0.60
C GLN A 214 -15.97 -12.07 -1.20
N LEU A 215 -14.69 -11.89 -1.54
CA LEU A 215 -14.17 -10.72 -2.24
C LEU A 215 -14.36 -10.79 -3.76
N GLY A 216 -14.77 -11.94 -4.31
CA GLY A 216 -14.84 -12.16 -5.75
C GLY A 216 -13.47 -12.21 -6.44
N VAL A 217 -12.42 -12.60 -5.72
CA VAL A 217 -11.04 -12.68 -6.23
C VAL A 217 -10.47 -14.08 -6.07
N ASN A 218 -9.44 -14.41 -6.85
CA ASN A 218 -8.69 -15.66 -6.73
C ASN A 218 -7.59 -15.54 -5.67
N SER A 219 -6.96 -14.37 -5.55
CA SER A 219 -5.97 -14.07 -4.50
C SER A 219 -5.73 -12.57 -4.37
N VAL A 220 -5.33 -12.12 -3.19
CA VAL A 220 -4.81 -10.76 -2.97
C VAL A 220 -3.28 -10.80 -3.10
N LEU A 221 -2.71 -9.81 -3.79
CA LEU A 221 -1.26 -9.67 -3.96
C LEU A 221 -0.73 -8.70 -2.88
N PRO A 222 0.44 -8.97 -2.26
CA PRO A 222 0.98 -8.18 -1.15
C PRO A 222 1.56 -6.80 -1.55
N TYR A 223 0.92 -6.09 -2.49
CA TYR A 223 1.29 -4.73 -2.87
C TYR A 223 0.07 -3.91 -3.29
N GLY A 224 0.18 -2.58 -3.18
CA GLY A 224 -0.87 -1.65 -3.54
C GLY A 224 -0.39 -0.21 -3.61
N PHE A 225 -1.32 0.73 -3.76
CA PHE A 225 -1.03 2.15 -3.85
C PHE A 225 -1.88 2.94 -2.85
N VAL A 226 -1.24 3.75 -2.02
CA VAL A 226 -1.88 4.44 -0.91
C VAL A 226 -2.35 5.81 -1.35
N VAL A 227 -3.56 6.18 -0.92
CA VAL A 227 -4.07 7.53 -1.04
C VAL A 227 -3.39 8.42 0.00
N ARG A 228 -2.97 9.61 -0.41
CA ARG A 228 -2.50 10.66 0.50
C ARG A 228 -3.11 12.00 0.18
N THR A 229 -3.12 12.89 1.14
CA THR A 229 -3.50 14.28 0.91
C THR A 229 -2.37 15.03 0.20
N LEU A 230 -2.68 16.23 -0.31
CA LEU A 230 -1.65 17.12 -0.88
C LEU A 230 -0.57 17.51 0.14
N SER A 231 -0.91 17.53 1.43
CA SER A 231 0.03 17.75 2.54
C SER A 231 0.80 16.49 2.97
N GLY A 232 0.55 15.33 2.36
CA GLY A 232 1.21 14.05 2.69
C GLY A 232 0.51 13.25 3.80
N GLY A 233 -0.59 13.73 4.36
CA GLY A 233 -1.38 13.02 5.36
C GLY A 233 -2.21 11.88 4.78
N ARG A 234 -2.88 11.11 5.64
CA ARG A 234 -3.63 9.89 5.28
C ARG A 234 -5.14 9.97 5.51
N THR A 235 -5.68 11.12 5.89
CA THR A 235 -7.11 11.26 6.19
C THR A 235 -7.80 12.07 5.10
N LEU A 236 -8.84 11.51 4.48
CA LEU A 236 -9.76 12.25 3.63
C LEU A 236 -10.88 12.83 4.48
N SER A 237 -11.28 14.08 4.19
CA SER A 237 -12.28 14.78 4.99
C SER A 237 -13.67 14.12 4.88
N ALA A 238 -14.49 14.28 5.92
CA ALA A 238 -15.90 13.95 5.87
C ALA A 238 -16.65 14.97 5.01
N SER A 239 -17.66 14.49 4.30
CA SER A 239 -18.60 15.29 3.51
C SER A 239 -17.94 16.32 2.58
N PRO A 240 -16.97 15.94 1.73
CA PRO A 240 -16.32 16.88 0.83
C PRO A 240 -17.31 17.44 -0.20
N ALA A 241 -17.16 18.72 -0.54
CA ALA A 241 -17.95 19.34 -1.61
C ALA A 241 -17.77 18.57 -2.94
N PRO A 242 -18.71 18.67 -3.92
CA PRO A 242 -18.65 17.88 -5.16
C PRO A 242 -17.33 17.95 -5.95
N ALA A 243 -16.64 19.09 -5.92
CA ALA A 243 -15.36 19.30 -6.61
C ALA A 243 -14.14 19.26 -5.66
N GLN A 244 -14.34 18.90 -4.39
CA GLN A 244 -13.28 18.85 -3.39
C GLN A 244 -12.64 17.45 -3.36
N PHE A 245 -11.49 17.34 -4.02
CA PHE A 245 -10.66 16.14 -3.99
C PHE A 245 -9.46 16.37 -3.06
N ASP A 246 -9.57 15.89 -1.83
CA ASP A 246 -8.53 16.05 -0.82
C ASP A 246 -7.34 15.09 -1.02
N GLY A 247 -7.58 13.98 -1.71
CA GLY A 247 -6.64 12.89 -1.87
C GLY A 247 -6.00 12.84 -3.26
N ARG A 248 -4.89 12.11 -3.33
CA ARG A 248 -4.19 11.73 -4.55
C ARG A 248 -3.63 10.32 -4.38
N VAL A 249 -3.66 9.56 -5.47
CA VAL A 249 -2.96 8.28 -5.58
C VAL A 249 -2.32 8.17 -6.96
N THR A 250 -1.11 7.64 -7.03
CA THR A 250 -0.41 7.35 -8.27
C THR A 250 -0.18 5.84 -8.42
N PHE A 251 -0.85 5.23 -9.39
CA PHE A 251 -0.59 3.85 -9.82
C PHE A 251 0.63 3.85 -10.72
N SER A 252 1.68 3.12 -10.35
CA SER A 252 2.92 3.10 -11.12
C SER A 252 3.47 1.70 -11.31
N VAL A 253 3.85 1.41 -12.56
CA VAL A 253 4.43 0.14 -12.97
C VAL A 253 5.55 0.37 -13.96
N SER A 254 6.50 -0.56 -13.98
CA SER A 254 7.51 -0.66 -15.03
C SER A 254 7.39 -2.00 -15.75
N LEU A 255 7.51 -1.97 -17.07
CA LEU A 255 7.37 -3.14 -17.93
C LEU A 255 8.52 -3.21 -18.94
N PRO A 256 9.00 -4.41 -19.31
CA PRO A 256 10.09 -4.55 -20.25
C PRO A 256 9.65 -4.16 -21.66
N LEU A 257 10.51 -3.45 -22.38
CA LEU A 257 10.34 -3.24 -23.81
C LEU A 257 10.60 -4.54 -24.54
N GLN A 258 9.70 -4.89 -25.47
CA GLN A 258 9.83 -6.15 -26.19
C GLN A 258 11.02 -6.08 -27.15
N PRO A 259 11.80 -7.17 -27.25
CA PRO A 259 12.93 -7.24 -28.18
C PRO A 259 12.45 -7.05 -29.60
N ASP A 260 13.33 -6.59 -30.48
CA ASP A 260 13.05 -6.59 -31.91
C ASP A 260 13.05 -8.03 -32.47
N ASP A 261 12.26 -8.24 -33.52
CA ASP A 261 12.22 -9.50 -34.24
C ASP A 261 13.30 -9.50 -35.32
N PRO A 262 14.38 -10.30 -35.21
CA PRO A 262 15.42 -10.33 -36.23
C PRO A 262 14.91 -10.86 -37.57
N ALA A 263 13.77 -11.56 -37.60
CA ALA A 263 13.17 -12.10 -38.82
C ALA A 263 12.19 -11.15 -39.53
N ARG A 264 11.94 -9.94 -39.01
CA ARG A 264 10.99 -8.98 -39.62
C ARG A 264 11.64 -7.63 -39.90
N THR A 265 11.54 -7.17 -41.15
CA THR A 265 11.95 -5.83 -41.59
C THR A 265 10.73 -5.03 -42.09
N PRO A 266 10.46 -3.81 -41.57
CA PRO A 266 11.16 -3.14 -40.48
C PRO A 266 10.95 -3.85 -39.13
N SER A 267 11.83 -3.58 -38.15
CA SER A 267 11.73 -4.16 -36.82
C SER A 267 10.36 -3.88 -36.18
N GLN A 268 9.83 -4.86 -35.45
CA GLN A 268 8.46 -4.83 -34.91
C GLN A 268 8.40 -4.92 -33.38
N GLY A 269 9.52 -4.76 -32.65
CA GLY A 269 9.52 -4.85 -31.19
C GLY A 269 8.55 -3.87 -30.54
N SER A 270 8.52 -2.62 -31.04
CA SER A 270 7.56 -1.60 -30.61
C SER A 270 6.09 -1.99 -30.82
N LYS A 271 5.77 -2.80 -31.84
CA LYS A 271 4.41 -3.29 -32.09
C LYS A 271 3.98 -4.33 -31.06
N ARG A 272 4.92 -5.02 -30.41
CA ARG A 272 4.67 -6.02 -29.38
C ARG A 272 4.66 -5.45 -27.96
N ASP A 273 5.17 -4.23 -27.77
CA ASP A 273 5.09 -3.56 -26.47
C ASP A 273 3.64 -3.50 -25.96
N PRO A 274 3.43 -3.66 -24.65
CA PRO A 274 2.17 -3.31 -24.02
C PRO A 274 1.75 -1.87 -24.35
N TRP A 275 0.60 -1.77 -24.99
CA TRP A 275 -0.02 -0.54 -25.46
C TRP A 275 -1.17 -0.08 -24.56
N GLY A 276 -1.90 -1.05 -24.03
CA GLY A 276 -2.93 -0.84 -23.03
C GLY A 276 -3.02 -2.04 -22.12
N PHE A 277 -3.48 -1.81 -20.91
CA PHE A 277 -3.76 -2.86 -19.94
C PHE A 277 -4.74 -2.33 -18.90
N ARG A 278 -5.33 -3.25 -18.14
CA ARG A 278 -6.17 -2.92 -17.00
C ARG A 278 -5.61 -3.56 -15.75
N MET A 279 -5.76 -2.90 -14.61
CA MET A 279 -5.32 -3.38 -13.31
C MET A 279 -6.51 -3.45 -12.36
N VAL A 280 -6.68 -4.60 -11.68
CA VAL A 280 -7.75 -4.82 -10.70
C VAL A 280 -7.20 -4.60 -9.29
N LEU A 281 -7.91 -3.78 -8.52
CA LEU A 281 -7.47 -3.29 -7.21
C LEU A 281 -8.60 -3.37 -6.18
N LEU A 282 -8.31 -3.92 -5.01
CA LEU A 282 -9.16 -3.91 -3.83
C LEU A 282 -8.92 -2.64 -3.01
N VAL A 283 -9.96 -1.87 -2.77
CA VAL A 283 -9.91 -0.66 -1.94
C VAL A 283 -10.11 -1.06 -0.48
N VAL A 284 -9.16 -0.71 0.38
CA VAL A 284 -9.21 -0.98 1.81
C VAL A 284 -8.95 0.28 2.64
N GLU A 285 -9.56 0.32 3.83
CA GLU A 285 -9.22 1.22 4.93
C GLU A 285 -8.39 0.44 5.96
N ASP A 286 -7.22 0.94 6.34
CA ASP A 286 -6.33 0.26 7.29
C ASP A 286 -6.07 1.17 8.50
N GLU A 287 -6.20 0.66 9.71
CA GLU A 287 -5.95 1.44 10.93
C GLU A 287 -4.47 1.73 11.16
N VAL A 288 -3.58 0.94 10.56
CA VAL A 288 -2.13 1.05 10.74
C VAL A 288 -1.53 1.79 9.55
N THR A 289 -1.17 3.06 9.79
CA THR A 289 -0.45 3.86 8.78
C THR A 289 0.98 3.36 8.63
N ARG A 290 1.32 2.97 7.39
CA ARG A 290 2.66 2.53 7.01
C ARG A 290 3.18 3.34 5.82
N VAL A 291 4.49 3.30 5.66
CA VAL A 291 5.15 3.69 4.39
C VAL A 291 6.08 2.57 3.96
N THR A 292 6.30 2.44 2.67
CA THR A 292 7.28 1.49 2.12
C THR A 292 8.49 2.23 1.59
N GLN A 293 9.68 1.69 1.81
CA GLN A 293 10.88 2.04 1.03
C GLN A 293 10.96 1.08 -0.17
N SER A 294 10.74 1.59 -1.38
CA SER A 294 10.84 0.76 -2.60
C SER A 294 12.30 0.39 -2.91
N LEU A 295 12.49 -0.62 -3.78
CA LEU A 295 13.82 -0.99 -4.29
C LEU A 295 14.55 0.20 -4.92
N ASP A 296 13.84 1.02 -5.68
CA ASP A 296 14.39 2.20 -6.34
C ASP A 296 14.83 3.31 -5.35
N GLU A 297 14.19 3.38 -4.19
CA GLU A 297 14.49 4.40 -3.17
C GLU A 297 15.68 4.01 -2.29
N GLN A 298 15.99 2.72 -2.14
CA GLN A 298 17.08 2.24 -1.26
C GLN A 298 18.44 2.88 -1.59
N ALA A 299 18.72 3.10 -2.88
CA ALA A 299 19.98 3.70 -3.33
C ALA A 299 20.09 5.21 -3.02
N LEU A 300 18.99 5.86 -2.65
CA LEU A 300 18.91 7.30 -2.41
C LEU A 300 19.05 7.67 -0.92
N GLY A 301 19.18 6.67 -0.05
CA GLY A 301 19.22 6.84 1.40
C GLY A 301 17.85 7.00 2.04
N ASN A 302 17.83 7.21 3.36
CA ASN A 302 16.63 7.05 4.19
C ASN A 302 15.91 8.37 4.54
N ALA A 303 16.51 9.53 4.20
CA ALA A 303 15.99 10.83 4.62
C ALA A 303 14.59 11.12 4.04
N ALA A 304 14.37 10.81 2.76
CA ALA A 304 13.08 10.99 2.10
C ALA A 304 11.99 10.08 2.68
N VAL A 305 12.34 8.82 2.96
CA VAL A 305 11.46 7.85 3.63
C VAL A 305 11.05 8.35 5.02
N ASN A 306 12.02 8.82 5.82
CA ASN A 306 11.77 9.36 7.16
C ASN A 306 10.84 10.58 7.14
N ALA A 307 11.07 11.52 6.21
CA ALA A 307 10.22 12.68 6.04
C ALA A 307 8.80 12.27 5.63
N ARG A 308 8.66 11.32 4.70
CA ARG A 308 7.36 10.79 4.27
C ARG A 308 6.65 10.06 5.41
N ALA A 309 7.36 9.25 6.19
CA ALA A 309 6.81 8.56 7.35
C ALA A 309 6.27 9.55 8.39
N ALA A 310 7.04 10.60 8.70
CA ALA A 310 6.63 11.65 9.64
C ALA A 310 5.40 12.43 9.14
N LEU A 311 5.39 12.85 7.86
CA LEU A 311 4.26 13.57 7.25
C LEU A 311 2.98 12.73 7.22
N ALA A 312 3.11 11.43 6.96
CA ALA A 312 1.98 10.51 6.95
C ALA A 312 1.47 10.17 8.35
N GLY A 313 2.25 10.43 9.41
CA GLY A 313 2.00 9.89 10.74
C GLY A 313 2.13 8.37 10.79
N ALA A 314 3.10 7.82 10.06
CA ALA A 314 3.32 6.38 9.99
C ALA A 314 3.85 5.84 11.31
N THR A 315 3.36 4.66 11.66
CA THR A 315 3.80 3.91 12.86
C THR A 315 4.84 2.85 12.52
N GLU A 316 5.01 2.55 11.23
CA GLU A 316 5.92 1.52 10.74
C GLU A 316 6.39 1.84 9.31
N VAL A 317 7.63 1.47 9.00
CA VAL A 317 8.22 1.51 7.65
C VAL A 317 8.46 0.08 7.17
N ASN A 318 7.80 -0.31 6.08
CA ASN A 318 8.09 -1.56 5.41
C ASN A 318 9.37 -1.41 4.58
N VAL A 319 10.34 -2.27 4.86
CA VAL A 319 11.62 -2.32 4.16
C VAL A 319 11.75 -3.63 3.41
N LEU A 320 12.30 -3.54 2.20
CA LEU A 320 12.55 -4.70 1.34
C LEU A 320 14.01 -5.16 1.51
N PRO A 321 14.33 -6.38 1.07
CA PRO A 321 15.71 -6.86 1.05
C PRO A 321 16.67 -5.85 0.38
N GLY A 322 17.84 -5.67 0.98
CA GLY A 322 18.85 -4.69 0.55
C GLY A 322 18.73 -3.30 1.19
N SER A 323 17.67 -3.04 1.96
CA SER A 323 17.50 -1.76 2.67
C SER A 323 18.66 -1.48 3.65
N SER A 324 19.00 -0.20 3.77
CA SER A 324 19.90 0.33 4.81
C SER A 324 19.16 1.15 5.87
N TYR A 325 17.83 1.03 5.91
CA TYR A 325 17.00 1.82 6.82
C TYR A 325 17.34 1.50 8.28
N PRO A 326 17.50 2.51 9.15
CA PRO A 326 18.02 2.32 10.51
C PRO A 326 16.96 1.74 11.45
N ALA A 327 16.70 0.43 11.32
CA ALA A 327 15.82 -0.31 12.21
C ALA A 327 16.29 -0.15 13.68
N GLY A 328 15.38 0.22 14.57
CA GLY A 328 15.65 0.30 16.01
C GLY A 328 16.47 1.50 16.50
N VAL A 329 16.74 2.50 15.64
CA VAL A 329 17.40 3.75 16.07
C VAL A 329 16.39 4.70 16.70
N THR A 330 16.73 5.25 17.88
CA THR A 330 15.89 6.22 18.60
C THR A 330 15.58 7.44 17.71
N GLY A 331 14.28 7.72 17.51
CA GLY A 331 13.81 8.83 16.67
C GLY A 331 13.48 8.46 15.22
N ALA A 332 13.81 7.24 14.78
CA ALA A 332 13.29 6.68 13.53
C ALA A 332 11.96 5.97 13.75
N VAL A 333 11.11 5.95 12.72
CA VAL A 333 9.89 5.13 12.72
C VAL A 333 10.31 3.65 12.69
N PRO A 334 9.72 2.75 13.50
CA PRO A 334 10.07 1.33 13.50
C PRO A 334 10.01 0.72 12.09
N ALA A 335 10.99 -0.13 11.78
CA ALA A 335 11.06 -0.79 10.48
C ALA A 335 10.58 -2.25 10.58
N ARG A 336 9.91 -2.72 9.53
CA ARG A 336 9.48 -4.10 9.36
C ARG A 336 10.00 -4.66 8.05
N CYS A 337 10.74 -5.76 8.14
CA CYS A 337 11.23 -6.49 6.98
C CYS A 337 10.09 -7.22 6.27
N ILE A 338 9.97 -7.00 4.95
CA ILE A 338 9.10 -7.76 4.06
C ILE A 338 10.01 -8.53 3.10
N PRO A 339 10.39 -9.79 3.43
CA PRO A 339 11.44 -10.53 2.72
C PRO A 339 11.03 -10.94 1.30
N GLU A 340 9.73 -11.05 1.06
CA GLU A 340 9.20 -11.38 -0.26
C GLU A 340 7.93 -10.59 -0.56
N VAL A 341 7.80 -10.16 -1.81
CA VAL A 341 6.60 -9.46 -2.31
C VAL A 341 6.18 -10.13 -3.61
N ARG A 342 5.15 -10.96 -3.54
CA ARG A 342 4.57 -11.66 -4.70
C ARG A 342 3.83 -10.67 -5.61
N ILE A 343 4.02 -10.83 -6.92
CA ILE A 343 3.34 -10.05 -7.97
C ILE A 343 2.51 -10.93 -8.92
N ALA A 344 2.72 -12.25 -8.90
CA ALA A 344 1.92 -13.20 -9.66
C ALA A 344 1.89 -14.58 -9.00
N GLY A 345 0.83 -15.35 -9.27
CA GLY A 345 0.65 -16.72 -8.75
C GLY A 345 0.06 -16.76 -7.35
N GLN A 346 -0.03 -17.94 -6.74
CA GLN A 346 -0.60 -18.13 -5.40
C GLN A 346 0.48 -18.03 -4.30
N ALA A 347 0.07 -17.70 -3.07
CA ALA A 347 0.99 -17.70 -1.94
C ALA A 347 1.57 -19.12 -1.72
N GLY A 348 2.89 -19.23 -1.58
CA GLY A 348 3.58 -20.51 -1.42
C GLY A 348 3.77 -21.34 -2.70
N ASP A 349 3.27 -20.88 -3.86
CA ASP A 349 3.45 -21.55 -5.14
C ASP A 349 4.91 -21.42 -5.63
N PRO A 350 5.62 -22.53 -5.94
CA PRO A 350 6.95 -22.49 -6.54
C PRO A 350 7.02 -21.70 -7.86
N ALA A 351 5.92 -21.61 -8.61
CA ALA A 351 5.80 -20.85 -9.84
C ALA A 351 5.35 -19.39 -9.64
N ALA A 352 5.24 -18.93 -8.39
CA ALA A 352 4.94 -17.53 -8.09
C ALA A 352 6.07 -16.60 -8.57
N THR A 353 5.68 -15.42 -9.03
CA THR A 353 6.62 -14.37 -9.45
C THR A 353 6.66 -13.30 -8.37
N TYR A 354 7.86 -12.77 -8.09
CA TYR A 354 8.11 -11.85 -6.99
C TYR A 354 8.76 -10.57 -7.50
N LEU A 355 8.36 -9.43 -6.94
CA LEU A 355 9.09 -8.16 -7.08
C LEU A 355 10.47 -8.28 -6.41
N VAL A 356 10.49 -8.90 -5.24
CA VAL A 356 11.69 -9.19 -4.46
C VAL A 356 11.47 -10.47 -3.67
N LYS A 357 12.53 -11.27 -3.51
CA LYS A 357 12.58 -12.46 -2.66
C LYS A 357 13.98 -12.61 -2.10
N GLY A 358 14.14 -12.45 -0.79
CA GLY A 358 15.44 -12.51 -0.12
C GLY A 358 15.31 -12.54 1.40
N SER A 359 16.32 -13.06 2.08
CA SER A 359 16.27 -13.32 3.52
C SER A 359 16.82 -12.18 4.40
N SER A 360 17.36 -11.10 3.82
CA SER A 360 18.09 -10.07 4.57
C SER A 360 17.46 -8.68 4.44
N CYS A 361 16.89 -8.20 5.54
CA CYS A 361 16.66 -6.78 5.84
C CYS A 361 17.59 -6.35 6.98
N PRO A 362 17.82 -5.04 7.18
CA PRO A 362 18.65 -4.53 8.27
C PRO A 362 18.07 -4.78 9.66
#